data_AF-A0A1G8LKU2-F1
#
_entry.id   AF-A0A1G8LKU2-F1
#
_cell.length_a   1.000
_cell.length_b   1.000
_cell.length_c   1.000
_cell.angle_alpha   90.00
_cell.angle_beta   90.00
_cell.angle_gamma   90.00
#
_symmetry.space_group_name_H-M   'P 1'
#
loop_
_entity.id
_entity.type
_entity.pdbx_description
1 polymer ?
#
loop_
_entity_poly.entity_id
_entity_poly.type
_entity_poly.pdbx_seq_one_letter_code
_entity_poly.pdbx_strand_id
1 'polypeptide(L)' 'MSVTVRVEFQYCQHGKKGVKTGNDLVNVSENTNSAILAVLRLLHPHWESLKVLSASVETPSTTASDE' A
#
# COMPACT_ATOMS: atom_id res chain seq x y z
N MET A 1 -8.37 6.22 14.84
CA MET A 1 -7.22 6.87 14.19
C MET A 1 -6.96 6.15 12.89
N SER A 2 -6.67 6.86 11.81
CA SER A 2 -6.18 6.28 10.56
C SER A 2 -4.70 6.63 10.40
N VAL A 3 -3.94 5.71 9.81
CA VAL A 3 -2.52 5.88 9.53
C VAL A 3 -2.31 5.81 8.03
N THR A 4 -1.55 6.77 7.52
CA THR A 4 -1.07 6.74 6.14
C THR A 4 0.17 5.87 6.08
N VAL A 5 0.14 4.86 5.21
CA VAL A 5 1.21 3.90 5.02
C VAL A 5 1.64 3.93 3.57
N ARG A 6 2.94 4.04 3.34
CA ARG A 6 3.57 3.81 2.04
C ARG A 6 3.73 2.31 1.86
N VAL A 7 3.09 1.78 0.83
CA VAL A 7 3.03 0.34 0.57
C VAL A 7 3.62 0.06 -0.79
N GLU A 8 4.55 -0.89 -0.83
CA GLU A 8 5.02 -1.50 -2.07
C GLU A 8 4.31 -2.83 -2.26
N PHE A 9 3.80 -3.07 -3.46
CA PHE A 9 2.97 -4.23 -3.74
C PHE A 9 3.22 -4.78 -5.15
N GLN A 10 2.84 -6.04 -5.33
CA GLN A 10 2.76 -6.70 -6.61
C GLN A 10 1.33 -7.10 -6.92
N TYR A 11 0.98 -7.08 -8.20
CA TYR A 11 -0.33 -7.51 -8.69
C TYR A 11 -0.23 -8.08 -10.10
N CYS A 12 -1.17 -8.95 -10.45
CA CYS A 12 -1.46 -9.32 -11.83
C CYS A 12 -2.69 -8.53 -12.28
N GLN A 13 -2.65 -7.94 -13.46
CA GLN A 13 -3.86 -7.32 -14.02
C GLN A 13 -4.72 -8.42 -14.64
N HIS A 14 -6.02 -8.46 -14.33
CA HIS A 14 -6.94 -9.44 -14.91
C HIS A 14 -6.80 -9.49 -16.45
N GLY A 15 -6.63 -10.69 -16.99
CA GLY A 15 -6.38 -10.93 -18.42
C GLY A 15 -4.95 -10.68 -18.89
N LYS A 16 -4.01 -10.29 -18.02
CA LYS A 16 -2.58 -10.12 -18.34
C LYS A 16 -1.73 -11.11 -17.54
N LYS A 17 -0.81 -11.79 -18.23
CA LYS A 17 0.10 -12.78 -17.62
C LYS A 17 1.33 -12.18 -16.91
N GLY A 18 1.39 -10.85 -16.77
CA GLY A 18 2.53 -10.16 -16.20
C GLY A 18 2.28 -9.74 -14.74
N VAL A 19 3.22 -10.10 -13.86
CA VAL A 19 3.31 -9.51 -12.52
C VAL A 19 3.83 -8.08 -12.68
N LYS A 20 3.14 -7.13 -12.08
CA LYS A 20 3.54 -5.73 -11.98
C LYS A 20 3.86 -5.40 -10.54
N THR A 21 4.86 -4.55 -10.34
CA THR A 21 5.19 -3.97 -9.04
C THR A 21 4.80 -2.49 -9.05
N GLY A 22 4.29 -2.00 -7.94
CA GLY A 22 3.97 -0.59 -7.74
C GLY A 22 4.18 -0.19 -6.28
N ASN A 23 4.13 1.11 -6.03
CA ASN A 23 4.02 1.63 -4.68
C ASN A 23 2.93 2.71 -4.64
N ASP A 24 2.27 2.82 -3.50
CA ASP A 24 1.21 3.81 -3.27
C ASP A 24 1.10 4.19 -1.79
N LEU A 25 0.41 5.28 -1.51
CA LEU A 25 0.04 5.71 -0.17
C LEU A 25 -1.40 5.34 0.12
N VAL A 26 -1.61 4.47 1.10
CA VAL A 26 -2.95 4.04 1.52
C VAL A 26 -3.22 4.50 2.94
N ASN A 27 -4.46 4.93 3.19
CA ASN A 27 -4.91 5.32 4.51
C ASN A 27 -5.68 4.13 5.11
N VAL A 28 -5.19 3.56 6.19
CA VAL A 28 -5.77 2.37 6.84
C VAL A 28 -6.07 2.68 8.30
N SER A 29 -7.05 2.00 8.88
CA SER A 29 -7.32 2.10 10.33
C SER A 29 -6.18 1.52 11.17
N GLU A 30 -5.54 0.47 10.67
CA GLU A 30 -4.46 -0.26 11.34
C GLU A 30 -3.40 -0.67 10.32
N ASN A 31 -2.12 -0.49 10.65
CA ASN A 31 -1.00 -0.91 9.80
C ASN A 31 -0.81 -2.43 9.84
N THR A 32 -1.73 -3.16 9.23
CA THR A 32 -1.64 -4.61 9.02
C THR A 32 -1.77 -4.92 7.54
N ASN A 33 -1.08 -5.98 7.10
CA ASN A 33 -1.15 -6.42 5.70
C ASN A 33 -2.59 -6.70 5.25
N SER A 34 -3.46 -7.21 6.13
CA SER A 34 -4.86 -7.48 5.84
C SER A 34 -5.65 -6.21 5.55
N ALA A 35 -5.48 -5.16 6.38
CA ALA A 35 -6.14 -3.87 6.18
C ALA A 35 -5.65 -3.20 4.89
N ILE A 36 -4.34 -3.22 4.65
CA ILE A 36 -3.71 -2.69 3.43
C ILE A 36 -4.25 -3.39 2.19
N LEU A 37 -4.28 -4.74 2.19
CA LEU A 37 -4.80 -5.52 1.07
C LEU A 37 -6.29 -5.25 0.82
N ALA A 38 -7.08 -5.06 1.89
CA ALA A 38 -8.50 -4.72 1.75
C ALA A 38 -8.69 -3.37 1.04
N VAL A 39 -7.91 -2.35 1.41
CA VAL A 39 -7.94 -1.04 0.74
C VAL A 39 -7.47 -1.14 -0.70
N LEU A 40 -6.35 -1.80 -0.98
CA LEU A 40 -5.82 -1.96 -2.34
C LEU A 40 -6.82 -2.69 -3.27
N ARG A 41 -7.51 -3.70 -2.76
CA ARG A 41 -8.57 -4.41 -3.52
C ARG A 41 -9.78 -3.53 -3.80
N LEU A 42 -10.15 -2.66 -2.87
CA LEU A 42 -11.27 -1.74 -3.02
C LEU A 42 -10.96 -0.66 -4.08
N LEU A 43 -9.73 -0.17 -4.12
CA LEU A 43 -9.27 0.81 -5.12
C LEU A 43 -9.05 0.18 -6.51
N HIS A 44 -8.65 -1.10 -6.55
CA HIS A 44 -8.29 -1.77 -7.80
C HIS A 44 -9.01 -3.13 -7.95
N PRO A 45 -10.31 -3.13 -8.28
CA PRO A 45 -11.12 -4.37 -8.36
C PRO A 45 -10.69 -5.32 -9.48
N HIS A 46 -9.89 -4.86 -10.44
CA HIS A 46 -9.38 -5.67 -11.56
C HIS A 46 -7.98 -6.24 -11.31
N TRP A 47 -7.41 -6.03 -10.13
CA TRP A 47 -6.12 -6.62 -9.76
C TRP A 47 -6.34 -8.00 -9.12
N GLU A 48 -5.56 -8.95 -9.61
CA GLU A 48 -5.51 -10.33 -9.12
C GLU A 48 -4.15 -10.59 -8.47
N SER A 49 -4.05 -11.65 -7.67
CA SER A 49 -2.79 -12.06 -7.02
C SER A 49 -2.06 -10.91 -6.29
N LEU A 50 -2.83 -10.00 -5.70
CA LEU A 50 -2.34 -8.80 -5.02
C LEU A 50 -1.54 -9.20 -3.77
N LYS A 51 -0.30 -8.74 -3.67
CA LYS A 51 0.64 -9.08 -2.60
C LYS A 51 1.36 -7.83 -2.11
N VAL A 52 1.40 -7.63 -0.79
CA VAL A 52 2.22 -6.59 -0.16
C VAL A 52 3.65 -7.10 -0.05
N LEU A 53 4.60 -6.30 -0.54
CA LEU A 53 6.04 -6.55 -0.41
C LEU A 53 6.60 -5.86 0.82
N SER A 54 6.28 -4.58 0.99
CA SER A 54 6.71 -3.77 2.12
C SER A 54 5.64 -2.74 2.47
N ALA A 55 5.56 -2.38 3.74
CA ALA A 55 4.67 -1.34 4.23
C ALA A 55 5.37 -0.55 5.33
N SER A 56 5.45 0.76 5.16
CA SER A 56 6.12 1.67 6.09
C SER A 56 5.17 2.81 6.43
N VAL A 57 4.98 3.08 7.73
CA VAL A 57 4.17 4.21 8.15
C VAL A 57 4.84 5.48 7.65
N GLU A 58 4.09 6.29 6.90
CA GLU A 58 4.55 7.62 6.55
C GLU A 58 4.29 8.51 7.75
N THR A 59 5.23 8.48 8.70
CA THR A 59 5.26 9.51 9.74
C THR A 59 5.51 10.83 9.04
N PRO A 60 4.69 11.88 9.28
CA PRO A 60 5.09 13.21 8.86
C PRO A 60 6.42 13.47 9.56
N SER A 61 7.49 13.53 8.77
CA SER A 61 8.78 13.96 9.26
C SER A 61 8.56 15.37 9.80
N THR A 62 8.43 15.50 11.12
CA THR A 62 8.86 16.72 11.78
C THR A 62 10.31 16.86 11.36
N THR A 63 10.55 17.70 10.35
CA THR A 63 11.86 18.29 10.13
C THR A 63 12.16 19.03 11.42
N ALA A 64 12.81 18.34 12.36
CA ALA A 64 13.64 18.99 13.35
C ALA A 64 14.77 19.62 12.52
N SER A 65 14.51 20.82 12.02
CA SER A 65 15.55 21.80 11.78
C SER A 65 16.12 22.11 13.16
N ASP A 66 17.08 21.29 13.59
CA ASP A 66 17.98 21.65 14.66
C ASP A 66 18.89 22.76 14.13
N GLU A 67 18.88 23.84 14.90
CA GLU A 67 19.55 25.15 14.82
C GLU A 67 20.86 25.25 14.03
#